data_AF-A0A8J3ENH6-F1
#
_entry.id   AF-A0A8J3ENH6-F1
#
_cell.length_a   1.000
_cell.length_b   1.000
_cell.length_c   1.000
_cell.angle_alpha   90.00
_cell.angle_beta   90.00
_cell.angle_gamma   90.00
#
_symmetry.space_group_name_H-M   'P 1'
#
loop_
_entity.id
_entity.type
_entity.pdbx_description
1 polymer ?
#
loop_
_entity_poly.entity_id
_entity_poly.type
_entity_poly.pdbx_seq_one_letter_code
_entity_poly.pdbx_strand_id
1 'polypeptide(L)'
;MPNKTIYVAEGDLEVFEEAQKRAGSNLSATIAAALKQFIKTSEAKQEGFQEITIKLGEDGTYSYKRFLGRELGRSQTIDDDRETAHVYIVYKTVKQNYALYTKEIHRSIHELMRLETERKLAEKYNLERESDEEALWIQPNRYTLDVYHTFEELKEHLPVKLFNTLSRQQGQSDDDFLDI
;
A
#
# COMPACT_ATOMS: atom_id res chain seq x y z
N MET A 1 -24.74 -34.53 9.62
CA MET A 1 -24.34 -33.38 8.78
C MET A 1 -25.58 -32.83 8.11
N PRO A 2 -25.88 -31.53 8.23
CA PRO A 2 -26.97 -30.92 7.48
C PRO A 2 -26.60 -30.80 6.00
N ASN A 3 -27.52 -31.16 5.10
CA ASN A 3 -27.35 -30.98 3.66
C ASN A 3 -28.03 -29.68 3.21
N LYS A 4 -27.41 -28.95 2.30
CA LYS A 4 -27.98 -27.78 1.62
C LYS A 4 -27.80 -27.94 0.11
N THR A 5 -28.87 -27.71 -0.64
CA THR A 5 -28.85 -27.66 -2.10
C THR A 5 -28.78 -26.20 -2.52
N ILE A 6 -27.91 -25.87 -3.46
CA ILE A 6 -27.79 -24.53 -4.06
C ILE A 6 -28.17 -24.61 -5.53
N TYR A 7 -28.91 -23.62 -6.01
CA TYR A 7 -29.19 -23.44 -7.43
C TYR A 7 -28.20 -22.43 -7.99
N VAL A 8 -27.60 -22.76 -9.14
CA VAL A 8 -26.60 -21.94 -9.82
C VAL A 8 -27.22 -21.47 -11.14
N ALA A 9 -27.03 -20.21 -11.48
CA ALA A 9 -27.50 -19.69 -12.76
C ALA A 9 -26.72 -20.34 -13.92
N GLU A 10 -27.34 -20.45 -15.09
CA GLU A 10 -26.72 -21.08 -16.26
C GLU A 10 -25.37 -20.43 -16.63
N GLY A 11 -25.29 -19.09 -16.54
CA GLY A 11 -24.05 -18.35 -16.80
C GLY A 11 -22.92 -18.57 -15.80
N ASP A 12 -23.21 -19.13 -14.62
CA ASP A 12 -22.21 -19.42 -13.59
C ASP A 12 -21.76 -20.89 -13.60
N LEU A 13 -22.36 -21.75 -14.45
CA LEU A 13 -22.03 -23.18 -14.53
C LEU A 13 -20.55 -23.42 -14.83
N GLU A 14 -19.97 -22.66 -15.77
CA GLU A 14 -18.56 -22.77 -16.15
C GLU A 14 -17.62 -22.55 -14.95
N VAL A 15 -17.94 -21.60 -14.07
CA VAL A 15 -17.16 -21.30 -12.87
C VAL A 15 -17.16 -22.49 -11.91
N PHE A 16 -18.33 -23.12 -11.72
CA PHE A 16 -18.48 -24.29 -10.85
C PHE A 16 -17.77 -25.52 -11.41
N GLU A 17 -17.86 -25.76 -12.72
CA GLU A 17 -17.14 -26.84 -13.38
C GLU A 17 -15.62 -26.69 -13.26
N GLU A 18 -15.09 -25.49 -13.52
CA GLU A 18 -13.66 -25.21 -13.36
C GLU A 18 -13.20 -25.32 -11.90
N ALA A 19 -14.02 -24.83 -10.96
CA ALA A 19 -13.74 -24.99 -9.54
C ALA A 19 -13.72 -26.47 -9.13
N GLN A 20 -14.62 -27.30 -9.67
CA GLN A 20 -14.64 -28.74 -9.40
C GLN A 20 -13.40 -29.44 -9.97
N LYS A 21 -12.99 -29.13 -11.20
CA LYS A 21 -11.75 -29.69 -11.78
C LYS A 21 -10.52 -29.37 -10.93
N ARG A 22 -10.43 -28.15 -10.39
CA ARG A 22 -9.33 -27.70 -9.53
C ARG A 22 -9.40 -28.25 -8.10
N ALA A 23 -10.60 -28.39 -7.55
CA ALA A 23 -10.85 -28.89 -6.20
C ALA A 23 -10.78 -30.42 -6.10
N GLY A 24 -10.88 -31.14 -7.22
CA GLY A 24 -10.92 -32.60 -7.27
C GLY A 24 -12.20 -33.15 -6.66
N SER A 25 -12.08 -34.05 -5.69
CA SER A 25 -13.21 -34.81 -5.14
C SER A 25 -14.07 -34.08 -4.11
N ASN A 26 -13.76 -32.83 -3.74
CA ASN A 26 -14.44 -32.14 -2.64
C ASN A 26 -14.83 -30.68 -2.93
N LEU A 27 -15.71 -30.50 -3.94
CA LEU A 27 -16.27 -29.18 -4.28
C LEU A 27 -17.00 -28.54 -3.08
N SER A 28 -17.73 -29.33 -2.28
CA SER A 28 -18.44 -28.85 -1.09
C SER A 28 -17.53 -28.20 -0.06
N ALA A 29 -16.35 -28.79 0.23
CA ALA A 29 -15.38 -28.18 1.13
C ALA A 29 -14.78 -26.90 0.55
N THR A 30 -14.53 -26.85 -0.75
CA THR A 30 -14.05 -25.64 -1.45
C THR A 30 -15.06 -24.51 -1.35
N ILE A 31 -16.35 -24.79 -1.59
CA ILE A 31 -17.43 -23.80 -1.44
C ILE A 31 -17.49 -23.31 0.01
N ALA A 32 -17.43 -24.20 1.00
CA ALA A 32 -17.43 -23.81 2.41
C ALA A 32 -16.23 -22.93 2.77
N ALA A 33 -15.03 -23.23 2.24
CA ALA A 33 -13.84 -22.41 2.44
C ALA A 33 -13.98 -21.02 1.79
N ALA A 34 -14.49 -20.97 0.55
CA ALA A 34 -14.73 -19.72 -0.16
C ALA A 34 -15.76 -18.83 0.58
N LEU A 35 -16.85 -19.42 1.09
CA LEU A 35 -17.85 -18.70 1.88
C LEU A 35 -17.28 -18.17 3.20
N LYS A 36 -16.47 -18.95 3.91
CA LYS A 36 -15.77 -18.46 5.12
C LYS A 36 -14.85 -17.28 4.80
N GLN A 37 -14.11 -17.37 3.70
CA GLN A 37 -13.24 -16.28 3.25
C GLN A 37 -14.04 -15.04 2.84
N PHE A 38 -15.20 -15.23 2.19
CA PHE A 38 -16.12 -14.15 1.84
C PHE A 38 -16.66 -13.45 3.08
N ILE A 39 -17.18 -14.20 4.06
CA ILE A 39 -17.69 -13.65 5.33
C ILE A 39 -16.61 -12.85 6.03
N LYS A 40 -15.41 -13.43 6.22
CA LYS A 40 -14.28 -12.74 6.85
C LYS A 40 -13.92 -11.43 6.14
N THR A 41 -13.96 -11.42 4.81
CA THR A 41 -13.67 -10.23 4.00
C THR A 41 -14.80 -9.20 4.11
N SER A 42 -16.05 -9.65 4.18
CA SER A 42 -17.23 -8.80 4.34
C SER A 42 -17.31 -8.16 5.72
N GLU A 43 -17.05 -8.92 6.77
CA GLU A 43 -16.99 -8.44 8.16
C GLU A 43 -15.88 -7.38 8.31
N ALA A 44 -14.68 -7.66 7.79
CA ALA A 44 -13.60 -6.69 7.77
C ALA A 44 -14.01 -5.39 7.04
N LYS A 45 -14.73 -5.49 5.92
CA LYS A 45 -15.24 -4.31 5.21
C LYS A 45 -16.28 -3.53 6.01
N GLN A 46 -17.16 -4.22 6.74
CA GLN A 46 -18.14 -3.59 7.63
C GLN A 46 -17.45 -2.86 8.80
N GLU A 47 -16.34 -3.40 9.30
CA GLU A 47 -15.48 -2.76 10.32
C GLU A 47 -14.62 -1.60 9.76
N GLY A 48 -14.81 -1.25 8.48
CA GLY A 48 -14.10 -0.15 7.81
C GLY A 48 -12.72 -0.52 7.26
N PHE A 49 -12.34 -1.79 7.23
CA PHE A 49 -11.12 -2.25 6.56
C PHE A 49 -11.33 -2.35 5.05
N GLN A 50 -10.36 -1.87 4.29
CA GLN A 50 -10.38 -1.89 2.83
C GLN A 50 -9.19 -2.70 2.31
N GLU A 51 -9.29 -3.15 1.06
CA GLU A 51 -8.14 -3.80 0.42
C GLU A 51 -7.13 -2.74 -0.03
N ILE A 52 -5.93 -2.82 0.55
CA ILE A 52 -4.83 -1.90 0.28
C ILE A 52 -3.79 -2.65 -0.56
N THR A 53 -3.40 -2.02 -1.68
CA THR A 53 -2.29 -2.49 -2.51
C THR A 53 -1.10 -1.56 -2.32
N ILE A 54 0.03 -2.13 -1.90
CA ILE A 54 1.25 -1.40 -1.61
C ILE A 54 2.36 -1.82 -2.57
N LYS A 55 3.03 -0.83 -3.16
CA LYS A 55 4.24 -1.01 -3.97
C LYS A 55 5.45 -1.06 -3.03
N LEU A 56 6.30 -2.07 -3.20
CA LEU A 56 7.51 -2.32 -2.41
C LEU A 56 8.73 -2.48 -3.31
N GLY A 57 9.89 -2.13 -2.78
CA GLY A 57 11.17 -2.28 -3.45
C GLY A 57 11.80 -0.94 -3.81
N GLU A 58 12.91 -1.02 -4.53
CA GLU A 58 13.80 0.08 -4.87
C GLU A 58 14.47 -0.21 -6.21
N ASP A 59 15.09 0.82 -6.78
CA ASP A 59 15.96 0.70 -7.96
C ASP A 59 15.35 -0.09 -9.14
N GLY A 60 14.12 0.28 -9.52
CA GLY A 60 13.39 -0.35 -10.63
C GLY A 60 12.83 -1.74 -10.34
N THR A 61 13.21 -2.37 -9.22
CA THR A 61 12.71 -3.70 -8.82
C THR A 61 11.55 -3.54 -7.85
N TYR A 62 10.32 -3.71 -8.34
CA TYR A 62 9.13 -3.50 -7.55
C TYR A 62 8.25 -4.75 -7.43
N SER A 63 7.75 -4.99 -6.22
CA SER A 63 6.71 -5.98 -5.94
C SER A 63 5.46 -5.30 -5.38
N TYR A 64 4.30 -5.94 -5.54
CA TYR A 64 3.05 -5.45 -4.98
C TYR A 64 2.55 -6.41 -3.91
N LYS A 65 2.20 -5.88 -2.74
CA LYS A 65 1.53 -6.65 -1.67
C LYS A 65 0.13 -6.13 -1.46
N ARG A 66 -0.80 -7.05 -1.21
CA ARG A 66 -2.20 -6.77 -0.92
C ARG A 66 -2.55 -7.25 0.47
N PHE A 67 -3.27 -6.43 1.23
CA PHE A 67 -3.83 -6.82 2.53
C PHE A 67 -5.10 -6.02 2.83
N LEU A 68 -5.88 -6.48 3.81
CA LEU A 68 -7.01 -5.73 4.33
C LEU A 68 -6.55 -4.87 5.51
N GLY A 69 -6.77 -3.56 5.42
CA GLY A 69 -6.37 -2.60 6.43
C GLY A 69 -7.17 -1.30 6.39
N ARG A 70 -7.05 -0.50 7.45
CA ARG A 70 -7.67 0.81 7.61
C ARG A 70 -6.56 1.83 7.84
N GLU A 71 -6.52 2.90 7.06
CA GLU A 71 -5.56 3.99 7.28
C GLU A 71 -5.88 4.68 8.62
N LEU A 72 -4.88 4.78 9.49
CA LEU A 72 -4.98 5.53 10.75
C LEU A 72 -4.50 6.96 10.55
N GLY A 73 -3.50 7.16 9.70
CA GLY A 73 -3.03 8.49 9.36
C GLY A 73 -1.82 8.46 8.46
N ARG A 74 -1.47 9.66 7.97
CA ARG A 74 -0.35 9.88 7.08
C ARG A 74 0.40 11.14 7.45
N SER A 75 1.70 11.12 7.22
CA SER A 75 2.57 12.28 7.38
C SER A 75 3.54 12.34 6.21
N GLN A 76 3.96 13.55 5.88
CA GLN A 76 5.01 13.80 4.93
C GLN A 76 6.05 14.69 5.60
N THR A 77 7.31 14.25 5.53
CA THR A 77 8.47 15.07 5.88
C THR A 77 9.31 15.25 4.63
N ILE A 78 10.00 16.37 4.58
CA ILE A 78 10.98 16.69 3.55
C ILE A 78 12.29 16.84 4.32
N ASP A 79 13.35 16.25 3.80
CA ASP A 79 14.67 16.36 4.39
C ASP A 79 15.18 17.82 4.31
N ASP A 80 16.18 18.17 5.12
CA ASP A 80 16.67 19.55 5.24
C ASP A 80 17.26 20.07 3.91
N ASP A 81 17.84 19.16 3.11
CA ASP A 81 18.33 19.41 1.75
C ASP A 81 17.21 19.64 0.71
N ARG A 82 15.96 19.33 1.07
CA ARG A 82 14.76 19.36 0.21
C ARG A 82 14.80 18.45 -1.01
N GLU A 83 15.75 17.53 -1.06
CA GLU A 83 15.93 16.59 -2.16
C GLU A 83 15.08 15.33 -1.95
N THR A 84 14.91 14.90 -0.70
CA THR A 84 14.19 13.67 -0.39
C THR A 84 12.92 13.95 0.41
N ALA A 85 11.79 13.39 -0.06
CA ALA A 85 10.52 13.44 0.64
C ALA A 85 10.19 12.05 1.21
N HIS A 86 9.99 11.97 2.52
CA HIS A 86 9.54 10.77 3.20
C HIS A 86 8.03 10.86 3.47
N VAL A 87 7.28 9.89 2.96
CA VAL A 87 5.84 9.75 3.23
C VAL A 87 5.64 8.53 4.09
N TYR A 88 5.08 8.74 5.28
CA TYR A 88 4.74 7.69 6.23
C TYR A 88 3.22 7.51 6.23
N ILE A 89 2.75 6.29 6.04
CA ILE A 89 1.32 5.95 6.11
C ILE A 89 1.16 4.77 7.06
N VAL A 90 0.34 4.94 8.09
CA VAL A 90 0.10 3.90 9.10
C VAL A 90 -1.25 3.28 8.85
N TYR A 91 -1.28 1.96 8.76
CA TYR A 91 -2.49 1.17 8.62
C TYR A 91 -2.71 0.26 9.82
N LYS A 92 -3.96 0.12 10.26
CA LYS A 92 -4.41 -0.97 11.14
C LYS A 92 -4.80 -2.14 10.25
N THR A 93 -4.28 -3.34 10.53
CA THR A 93 -4.66 -4.56 9.78
C THR A 93 -5.81 -5.28 10.47
N VAL A 94 -6.50 -6.17 9.75
CA VAL A 94 -7.56 -7.03 10.32
C VAL A 94 -7.05 -7.92 11.48
N LYS A 95 -5.75 -8.23 11.50
CA LYS A 95 -5.11 -8.98 12.60
C LYS A 95 -4.74 -8.10 13.79
N GLN A 96 -5.23 -6.86 13.85
CA GLN A 96 -4.92 -5.86 14.88
C GLN A 96 -3.44 -5.42 14.94
N ASN A 97 -2.59 -5.87 14.01
CA ASN A 97 -1.22 -5.37 13.82
C ASN A 97 -1.24 -4.01 13.12
N TYR A 98 -0.16 -3.26 13.27
CA TYR A 98 0.08 -1.99 12.58
C TYR A 98 1.04 -2.20 11.42
N ALA A 99 0.71 -1.67 10.25
CA ALA A 99 1.58 -1.69 9.09
C ALA A 99 2.02 -0.27 8.76
N LEU A 100 3.33 0.00 8.81
CA LEU A 100 3.94 1.26 8.43
C LEU A 100 4.43 1.16 7.00
N TYR A 101 3.83 1.97 6.13
CA TYR A 101 4.29 2.13 4.78
C TYR A 101 5.14 3.39 4.65
N THR A 102 6.40 3.21 4.30
CA THR A 102 7.35 4.30 4.10
C THR A 102 7.65 4.44 2.61
N LYS A 103 7.45 5.65 2.08
CA LYS A 103 7.87 6.03 0.73
C LYS A 103 8.98 7.05 0.83
N GLU A 104 10.13 6.72 0.29
CA GLU A 104 11.24 7.64 0.10
C GLU A 104 11.22 8.06 -1.37
N ILE A 105 10.87 9.32 -1.59
CA ILE A 105 10.69 9.89 -2.92
C ILE A 105 11.79 10.93 -3.11
N HIS A 106 12.75 10.61 -3.96
CA HIS A 106 13.79 11.55 -4.34
C HIS A 106 13.25 12.48 -5.42
N ARG A 107 13.24 13.79 -5.14
CA ARG A 107 12.71 14.84 -6.03
C ARG A 107 13.78 15.30 -7.04
N SER A 108 14.35 14.38 -7.81
CA SER A 108 15.24 14.75 -8.92
C SER A 108 14.50 15.18 -10.19
N ILE A 109 13.16 15.31 -10.18
CA ILE A 109 12.37 15.72 -11.36
C ILE A 109 12.82 17.08 -11.90
N HIS A 110 13.26 18.00 -11.03
CA HIS A 110 13.79 19.30 -11.45
C HIS A 110 15.12 19.15 -12.20
N GLU A 111 16.05 18.32 -11.71
CA GLU A 111 17.32 18.01 -12.38
C GLU A 111 17.09 17.22 -13.69
N LEU A 112 16.15 16.28 -13.70
CA LEU A 112 15.74 15.55 -14.91
C LEU A 112 15.17 16.50 -15.98
N MET A 113 14.27 17.40 -15.60
CA MET A 113 13.71 18.39 -16.54
C MET A 113 14.74 19.41 -16.98
N ARG A 114 15.64 19.84 -16.09
CA ARG A 114 16.76 20.72 -16.41
C ARG A 114 17.70 20.07 -17.43
N LEU A 115 18.17 18.86 -17.17
CA LEU A 115 19.05 18.09 -18.08
C LEU A 115 18.38 17.85 -19.44
N GLU A 116 17.08 17.53 -19.47
CA GLU A 116 16.36 17.34 -20.73
C GLU A 116 16.16 18.67 -21.50
N THR A 117 15.96 19.77 -20.78
CA THR A 117 15.87 21.12 -21.36
C THR A 117 17.22 21.57 -21.92
N GLU A 118 18.29 21.40 -21.16
CA GLU A 118 19.67 21.66 -21.56
C GLU A 118 20.06 20.79 -22.77
N ARG A 119 19.65 19.52 -22.82
CA ARG A 119 19.81 18.64 -24.00
C ARG A 119 19.13 19.23 -25.24
N LYS A 120 17.84 19.58 -25.14
CA LYS A 120 17.08 20.14 -26.27
C LYS A 120 17.66 21.48 -26.75
N LEU A 121 18.22 22.27 -25.84
CA LEU A 121 18.92 23.52 -26.17
C LEU A 121 20.25 23.25 -26.88
N ALA A 122 21.08 22.35 -26.38
CA ALA A 122 22.36 21.99 -27.00
C ALA A 122 22.17 21.41 -28.41
N GLU A 123 21.19 20.51 -28.60
CA GLU A 123 20.78 19.98 -29.91
C GLU A 123 20.29 21.09 -30.86
N LYS A 124 19.53 22.06 -30.34
CA LYS A 124 19.01 23.18 -31.14
C LYS A 124 20.10 24.16 -31.58
N TYR A 125 21.16 24.32 -30.78
CA TYR A 125 22.20 25.33 -31.01
C TYR A 125 23.56 24.74 -31.44
N ASN A 126 23.63 23.44 -31.75
CA ASN A 126 24.86 22.72 -32.14
C ASN A 126 26.06 23.00 -31.20
N LEU A 127 25.79 23.07 -29.89
CA LEU A 127 26.86 23.27 -28.90
C LEU A 127 27.55 21.93 -28.65
N GLU A 128 28.89 21.90 -28.70
CA GLU A 128 29.67 20.74 -28.30
C GLU A 128 29.43 20.45 -26.81
N ARG A 129 29.01 19.22 -26.52
CA ARG A 129 28.73 18.75 -25.17
C ARG A 129 30.03 18.23 -24.58
N GLU A 130 30.52 18.81 -23.49
CA GLU A 130 31.34 18.02 -22.58
C GLU A 130 30.46 16.86 -22.09
N SER A 131 30.95 15.63 -22.25
CA SER A 131 30.25 14.48 -21.73
C SER A 131 30.29 14.59 -20.20
N ASP A 132 29.24 15.14 -19.62
CA ASP A 132 28.97 15.02 -18.19
C ASP A 132 28.66 13.54 -17.92
N GLU A 133 29.71 12.72 -17.80
CA GLU A 133 29.64 11.36 -17.25
C GLU A 133 29.20 11.39 -15.77
N GLU A 134 29.15 12.57 -15.15
CA GLU A 134 28.58 12.82 -13.83
C GLU A 134 27.04 12.87 -13.83
N ALA A 135 26.39 12.94 -15.01
CA ALA A 135 24.94 12.87 -15.10
C ALA A 135 24.46 11.42 -14.89
N LEU A 136 23.81 11.16 -13.75
CA LEU A 136 22.75 10.15 -13.50
C LEU A 136 22.90 9.30 -12.23
N TRP A 137 23.44 9.82 -11.13
CA TRP A 137 23.12 9.25 -9.81
C TRP A 137 21.74 9.74 -9.35
N ILE A 138 20.67 9.37 -10.07
CA ILE A 138 19.31 9.56 -9.58
C ILE A 138 19.13 8.57 -8.43
N GLN A 139 19.02 9.05 -7.19
CA GLN A 139 18.69 8.16 -6.10
C GLN A 139 17.31 7.53 -6.37
N PRO A 140 17.21 6.19 -6.42
CA PRO A 140 15.97 5.54 -6.77
C PRO A 140 14.96 5.67 -5.63
N ASN A 141 13.68 5.86 -5.99
CA ASN A 141 12.61 5.85 -4.99
C ASN A 141 12.54 4.48 -4.29
N ARG A 142 12.47 4.51 -2.97
CA ARG A 142 12.41 3.32 -2.11
C ARG A 142 11.06 3.22 -1.42
N TYR A 143 10.49 2.03 -1.42
CA TYR A 143 9.19 1.75 -0.79
C TYR A 143 9.29 0.54 0.14
N THR A 144 9.07 0.74 1.43
CA THR A 144 9.16 -0.33 2.45
C THR A 144 7.85 -0.45 3.22
N LEU A 145 7.54 -1.67 3.65
CA LEU A 145 6.37 -1.96 4.48
C LEU A 145 6.81 -2.80 5.66
N ASP A 146 6.76 -2.19 6.83
CA ASP A 146 7.13 -2.78 8.10
C ASP A 146 5.87 -3.06 8.93
N VAL A 147 5.82 -4.21 9.60
CA VAL A 147 4.64 -4.63 10.37
C VAL A 147 5.03 -4.78 11.83
N TYR A 148 4.29 -4.07 12.67
CA TYR A 148 4.49 -3.97 14.11
C TYR A 148 3.30 -4.57 14.85
N HIS A 149 3.56 -5.18 16.00
CA HIS A 149 2.52 -5.83 16.79
C HIS A 149 1.88 -4.88 17.79
N THR A 150 2.66 -3.93 18.30
CA THR A 150 2.20 -2.92 19.25
C THR A 150 2.24 -1.52 18.65
N PHE A 151 1.45 -0.61 19.21
CA PHE A 151 1.47 0.79 18.80
C PHE A 151 2.76 1.50 19.24
N GLU A 152 3.34 1.06 20.36
CA GLU A 152 4.56 1.64 20.95
C GLU A 152 5.79 1.43 20.07
N GLU A 153 5.88 0.28 19.39
CA GLU A 153 6.92 0.00 18.39
C GLU A 153 6.95 1.05 17.25
N LEU A 154 5.81 1.66 16.92
CA LEU A 154 5.77 2.70 15.89
C LEU A 154 6.49 3.99 16.29
N LYS A 155 6.68 4.23 17.59
CA LYS A 155 7.29 5.47 18.11
C LYS A 155 8.71 5.67 17.60
N GLU A 156 9.46 4.59 17.43
CA GLU A 156 10.87 4.63 17.00
C GLU A 156 11.01 4.89 15.49
N HIS A 157 9.97 4.60 14.71
CA HIS A 157 10.00 4.67 13.24
C HIS A 157 9.13 5.77 12.64
N LEU A 158 8.32 6.46 13.46
CA LEU A 158 7.44 7.54 13.01
C LEU A 158 7.96 8.92 13.39
N PRO A 159 7.71 9.93 12.54
CA PRO A 159 7.87 11.32 12.93
C PRO A 159 7.04 11.64 14.18
N VAL A 160 7.64 12.36 15.14
CA VAL A 160 7.04 12.69 16.44
C VAL A 160 5.64 13.32 16.32
N LYS A 161 5.44 14.19 15.32
CA LYS A 161 4.13 14.83 15.05
C LYS A 161 3.05 13.82 14.68
N LEU A 162 3.38 12.84 13.83
CA LEU A 162 2.44 11.80 13.41
C LEU A 162 2.10 10.89 14.58
N PHE A 163 3.11 10.43 15.33
CA PHE A 163 2.89 9.59 16.51
C PHE A 163 1.95 10.28 17.51
N ASN A 164 2.21 11.55 17.84
CA ASN A 164 1.36 12.30 18.77
C ASN A 164 -0.08 12.47 18.27
N THR A 165 -0.28 12.62 16.96
CA THR A 165 -1.62 12.74 16.37
C THR A 165 -2.38 11.42 16.47
N LEU A 166 -1.71 10.30 16.16
CA LEU A 166 -2.28 8.97 16.26
C LEU A 166 -2.57 8.56 17.72
N SER A 167 -1.68 8.92 18.67
CA SER A 167 -1.89 8.65 20.10
C SER A 167 -3.14 9.35 20.64
N ARG A 168 -3.44 10.57 20.16
CA ARG A 168 -4.66 11.30 20.54
C ARG A 168 -5.91 10.61 20.02
N GLN A 169 -5.88 10.16 18.77
CA GLN A 169 -6.99 9.43 18.14
C GLN A 169 -7.22 8.05 18.76
N GLN A 170 -6.18 7.36 19.26
CA GLN A 170 -6.35 6.10 20.00
C GLN A 170 -6.91 6.29 21.41
N GLY A 171 -6.63 7.43 22.05
CA GLY A 171 -7.18 7.78 23.36
C GLY A 171 -8.63 8.29 23.33
N GLN A 172 -9.12 8.72 22.17
CA GLN A 172 -10.52 9.05 21.93
C GLN A 172 -11.25 7.80 21.41
N SER A 173 -11.73 6.96 22.31
CA SER A 173 -12.75 5.97 21.99
C SER A 173 -14.06 6.67 21.59
N ASP A 174 -14.50 6.49 20.35
CA ASP A 174 -15.88 6.45 19.81
C ASP A 174 -17.03 7.29 20.44
N ASP A 175 -16.78 8.37 21.19
CA ASP A 175 -17.84 9.12 21.90
C ASP A 175 -18.09 10.55 21.40
N ASP A 176 -17.37 11.02 20.37
CA ASP A 176 -17.70 12.30 19.73
C ASP A 176 -18.72 12.07 18.61
N PHE A 177 -19.95 11.71 19.01
CA PHE A 177 -21.14 11.82 18.19
C PHE A 177 -21.38 13.32 17.91
N LEU A 178 -20.84 13.82 16.81
CA LEU A 178 -21.14 15.16 16.30
C LEU A 178 -22.52 15.13 15.64
N ASP A 179 -23.54 15.44 16.43
CA ASP A 179 -24.88 15.80 15.97
C ASP A 179 -24.79 17.19 15.29
N ILE A 180 -24.50 17.22 13.99
CA ILE A 180 -24.69 18.39 13.12
C ILE A 180 -25.65 18.09 11.98
#